data_AF-G1KVA0-F1
#
_entry.id   AF-G1KVA0-F1
#
_cell.length_a   1.000
_cell.length_b   1.000
_cell.length_c   1.000
_cell.angle_alpha   90.00
_cell.angle_beta   90.00
_cell.angle_gamma   90.00
#
_symmetry.space_group_name_H-M   'P 1'
#
loop_
_entity.id
_entity.type
_entity.pdbx_description
1 polymer ?
#
loop_
_entity_poly.entity_id
_entity_poly.type
_entity_poly.pdbx_seq_one_letter_code
_entity_poly.pdbx_strand_id
1 'polypeptide(L)'
;MSYLILRTEPYLPLCRDRAAAAAAAAAGGGGGGARLRLHLALGGPAMSGHTRARGINQPSQQHHDLHAGDTAATRALSEDQKEKYAEIFLNILSRGMLPRVCSQHFLPCEIGCIKYSLKKGIIAEFHCFIDPGEVPQGFRFHCQAAADATHKVPISGLDFPATDCSVLLCELYTFIQPCWGTWLLIYCKSDYRYRVNWCLKHMAEVNHLELRNVEELIVELYSQKLQEEPSKTWVCSTLDASMWDYSANTRCQWHEEIDVIFCALATCKQIV
;
A
#
# COMPACT_ATOMS: atom_id res chain seq x y z
N MET A 1 -10.04 -44.68 -0.83
CA MET A 1 -9.94 -43.94 0.45
C MET A 1 -9.98 -42.46 0.12
N SER A 2 -11.16 -41.87 0.21
CA SER A 2 -11.41 -40.46 -0.10
C SER A 2 -11.36 -39.67 1.20
N TYR A 3 -10.43 -38.72 1.32
CA TYR A 3 -10.40 -37.81 2.46
C TYR A 3 -11.35 -36.64 2.20
N LEU A 4 -12.42 -36.57 2.99
CA LEU A 4 -13.24 -35.38 3.14
C LEU A 4 -12.40 -34.28 3.80
N ILE A 5 -12.18 -33.17 3.10
CA ILE A 5 -11.72 -31.93 3.71
C ILE A 5 -12.95 -31.26 4.32
N LEU A 6 -13.09 -31.39 5.65
CA LEU A 6 -14.05 -30.61 6.41
C LEU A 6 -13.63 -29.14 6.36
N ARG A 7 -14.44 -28.31 5.68
CA ARG A 7 -14.31 -26.84 5.76
C ARG A 7 -14.73 -26.41 7.16
N THR A 8 -13.75 -26.14 8.01
CA THR A 8 -13.97 -25.36 9.24
C THR A 8 -13.97 -23.87 8.86
N GLU A 9 -15.10 -23.20 9.06
CA GLU A 9 -15.23 -21.74 8.99
C GLU A 9 -14.19 -21.08 9.91
N PRO A 10 -13.38 -20.11 9.44
CA PRO A 10 -12.48 -19.38 10.33
C PRO A 10 -13.28 -18.35 11.15
N TYR A 11 -13.33 -18.61 12.45
CA TYR A 11 -13.87 -17.72 13.48
C TYR A 11 -13.00 -16.47 13.59
N LEU A 12 -13.44 -15.33 13.04
CA LEU A 12 -12.89 -14.01 13.42
C LEU A 12 -13.58 -13.55 14.72
N PRO A 13 -12.85 -13.03 15.72
CA PRO A 13 -13.47 -12.52 16.93
C PRO A 13 -14.36 -11.30 16.61
N LEU A 14 -15.45 -11.20 17.36
CA LEU A 14 -16.50 -10.20 17.29
C LEU A 14 -15.98 -8.74 17.30
N CYS A 15 -15.49 -8.22 16.17
CA CYS A 15 -15.20 -6.78 15.97
C CYS A 15 -16.41 -6.03 15.36
N ARG A 16 -17.60 -6.66 15.29
CA ARG A 16 -18.83 -6.05 14.75
C ARG A 16 -19.37 -4.91 15.62
N ASP A 17 -19.29 -5.04 16.95
CA ASP A 17 -19.95 -4.11 17.87
C ASP A 17 -19.14 -2.82 18.12
N ARG A 18 -17.83 -2.81 17.83
CA ARG A 18 -16.97 -1.61 17.98
C ARG A 18 -16.80 -0.80 16.69
N ALA A 19 -16.81 -1.44 15.52
CA ALA A 19 -16.76 -0.73 14.24
C ALA A 19 -17.98 0.18 14.02
N ALA A 20 -19.16 -0.23 14.53
CA ALA A 20 -20.37 0.60 14.50
C ALA A 20 -20.25 1.87 15.38
N ALA A 21 -19.52 1.80 16.49
CA ALA A 21 -19.32 2.94 17.39
C ALA A 21 -18.35 3.98 16.78
N ALA A 22 -17.30 3.54 16.07
CA ALA A 22 -16.37 4.44 15.39
C ALA A 22 -17.02 5.16 14.18
N ALA A 23 -17.88 4.47 13.43
CA ALA A 23 -18.61 5.08 12.30
C ALA A 23 -19.62 6.15 12.75
N ALA A 24 -20.21 6.00 13.95
CA ALA A 24 -21.15 6.98 14.50
C ALA A 24 -20.45 8.29 14.95
N ALA A 25 -19.18 8.24 15.35
CA ALA A 25 -18.40 9.41 15.75
C ALA A 25 -17.99 10.31 14.57
N ALA A 26 -17.81 9.74 13.37
CA ALA A 26 -17.40 10.48 12.17
C ALA A 26 -18.55 11.26 11.49
N ALA A 27 -19.82 11.02 11.87
CA ALA A 27 -20.98 11.66 11.26
C ALA A 27 -21.35 13.03 11.90
N GLY A 28 -20.67 13.45 12.97
CA GLY A 28 -20.96 14.68 13.70
C GLY A 28 -19.89 15.75 13.52
N GLY A 29 -19.80 16.40 12.36
CA GLY A 29 -18.84 17.48 12.13
C GLY A 29 -19.03 18.19 10.80
N GLY A 30 -20.05 19.05 10.72
CA GLY A 30 -20.32 19.87 9.54
C GLY A 30 -19.52 21.18 9.53
N GLY A 31 -19.18 21.64 8.31
CA GLY A 31 -19.15 23.06 7.95
C GLY A 31 -17.79 23.64 7.59
N GLY A 32 -17.63 24.06 6.32
CA GLY A 32 -16.57 24.99 5.92
C GLY A 32 -16.08 24.82 4.49
N GLY A 33 -16.86 25.30 3.51
CA GLY A 33 -16.50 25.24 2.09
C GLY A 33 -15.48 26.30 1.68
N ALA A 34 -14.54 25.91 0.81
CA ALA A 34 -13.83 26.81 -0.07
C ALA A 34 -13.64 26.13 -1.43
N ARG A 35 -14.28 26.73 -2.45
CA ARG A 35 -14.36 26.26 -3.83
C ARG A 35 -13.22 26.93 -4.61
N LEU A 36 -12.16 26.19 -4.98
CA LEU A 36 -11.14 26.71 -5.90
C LEU A 36 -11.33 26.08 -7.29
N ARG A 37 -11.68 26.92 -8.27
CA ARG A 37 -11.78 26.58 -9.69
C ARG A 37 -10.38 26.47 -10.27
N LEU A 38 -10.05 25.34 -10.90
CA LEU A 38 -8.91 25.25 -11.82
C LEU A 38 -9.42 25.45 -13.26
N HIS A 39 -8.90 26.47 -13.94
CA HIS A 39 -9.16 26.75 -15.34
C HIS A 39 -8.39 25.77 -16.23
N LEU A 40 -9.11 25.02 -17.08
CA LEU A 40 -8.54 24.41 -18.29
C LEU A 40 -8.25 25.51 -19.32
N ALA A 41 -7.02 25.55 -19.84
CA ALA A 41 -6.68 26.26 -21.06
C ALA A 41 -6.37 25.24 -22.16
N LEU A 42 -7.33 25.06 -23.07
CA LEU A 42 -7.13 24.45 -24.39
C LEU A 42 -6.93 25.59 -25.40
N GLY A 43 -5.94 25.46 -26.26
CA GLY A 43 -5.72 26.37 -27.39
C GLY A 43 -4.87 25.73 -28.47
N GLY A 44 -5.51 25.31 -29.57
CA GLY A 44 -4.85 25.14 -30.88
C GLY A 44 -4.59 26.51 -31.55
N PRO A 45 -4.04 26.53 -32.78
CA PRO A 45 -4.92 26.31 -33.92
C PRO A 45 -4.32 25.49 -35.09
N ALA A 46 -5.24 24.97 -35.89
CA ALA A 46 -5.05 24.33 -37.18
C ALA A 46 -4.86 25.35 -38.31
N MET A 47 -4.11 24.97 -39.34
CA MET A 47 -4.02 25.67 -40.63
C MET A 47 -4.53 24.77 -41.75
N SER A 48 -5.39 25.36 -42.58
CA SER A 48 -6.18 24.79 -43.66
C SER A 48 -5.42 24.65 -44.99
N GLY A 49 -5.81 23.67 -45.82
CA GLY A 49 -5.49 23.63 -47.26
C GLY A 49 -6.51 22.81 -48.06
N HIS A 50 -7.37 23.51 -48.81
CA HIS A 50 -8.20 23.05 -49.94
C HIS A 50 -7.33 22.41 -51.06
N THR A 51 -7.74 21.59 -52.05
CA THR A 51 -9.03 21.20 -52.67
C THR A 51 -8.76 20.05 -53.67
N ARG A 52 -9.85 19.36 -54.10
CA ARG A 52 -10.19 18.89 -55.48
C ARG A 52 -10.18 17.38 -55.83
N ALA A 53 -11.35 16.76 -55.62
CA ALA A 53 -12.25 16.03 -56.56
C ALA A 53 -11.75 15.15 -57.74
N ARG A 54 -12.26 13.90 -57.80
CA ARG A 54 -13.09 13.23 -58.87
C ARG A 54 -12.71 11.76 -59.21
N GLY A 55 -13.74 10.93 -59.46
CA GLY A 55 -13.70 9.64 -60.19
C GLY A 55 -14.05 8.42 -59.33
N ILE A 56 -15.30 7.96 -59.23
CA ILE A 56 -16.04 7.03 -60.14
C ILE A 56 -15.29 5.73 -60.44
N ASN A 57 -15.63 4.63 -59.75
CA ASN A 57 -16.16 3.36 -60.33
C ASN A 57 -16.23 2.24 -59.26
N GLN A 58 -17.40 1.58 -59.16
CA GLN A 58 -17.52 0.17 -58.75
C GLN A 58 -17.39 -0.70 -60.02
N PRO A 59 -16.99 -1.98 -59.91
CA PRO A 59 -18.02 -3.03 -59.84
C PRO A 59 -17.70 -4.22 -58.90
N SER A 60 -18.79 -4.88 -58.54
CA SER A 60 -19.03 -6.20 -57.93
C SER A 60 -18.07 -7.35 -58.27
N GLN A 61 -17.82 -8.25 -57.31
CA GLN A 61 -17.94 -9.72 -57.48
C GLN A 61 -17.89 -10.50 -56.14
N GLN A 62 -18.64 -11.59 -56.08
CA GLN A 62 -18.74 -12.60 -55.01
C GLN A 62 -17.72 -13.75 -55.23
N HIS A 63 -17.18 -14.33 -54.14
CA HIS A 63 -17.21 -15.77 -53.76
C HIS A 63 -15.99 -16.21 -52.93
N HIS A 64 -16.30 -17.04 -51.90
CA HIS A 64 -15.51 -18.09 -51.24
C HIS A 64 -14.12 -17.79 -50.63
N ASP A 65 -13.96 -17.96 -49.31
CA ASP A 65 -13.52 -19.23 -48.73
C ASP A 65 -13.40 -19.22 -47.19
N LEU A 66 -13.63 -20.40 -46.63
CA LEU A 66 -13.46 -20.77 -45.22
C LEU A 66 -11.97 -20.72 -44.83
N HIS A 67 -11.62 -20.25 -43.63
CA HIS A 67 -10.60 -20.88 -42.77
C HIS A 67 -10.44 -20.20 -41.39
N ALA A 68 -10.27 -21.07 -40.38
CA ALA A 68 -9.54 -20.86 -39.12
C ALA A 68 -10.09 -19.82 -38.13
N GLY A 69 -11.07 -20.26 -37.32
CA GLY A 69 -11.33 -19.67 -36.02
C GLY A 69 -10.25 -20.07 -35.03
N ASP A 70 -9.20 -19.25 -34.94
CA ASP A 70 -8.28 -19.23 -33.81
C ASP A 70 -7.98 -17.77 -33.50
N THR A 71 -8.53 -17.25 -32.40
CA THR A 71 -7.99 -16.05 -31.77
C THR A 71 -8.40 -16.06 -30.31
N ALA A 72 -7.38 -16.29 -29.50
CA ALA A 72 -7.29 -16.02 -28.08
C ALA A 72 -8.31 -14.96 -27.64
N ALA A 73 -9.26 -15.39 -26.80
CA ALA A 73 -10.06 -14.50 -26.00
C ALA A 73 -9.13 -13.85 -24.95
N THR A 74 -8.35 -12.87 -25.40
CA THR A 74 -7.72 -11.87 -24.55
C THR A 74 -8.87 -11.09 -23.94
N ARG A 75 -9.33 -11.57 -22.78
CA ARG A 75 -10.42 -10.97 -22.01
C ARG A 75 -9.90 -9.63 -21.48
N ALA A 76 -10.03 -8.59 -22.30
CA ALA A 76 -9.78 -7.22 -21.90
C ALA A 76 -10.75 -6.92 -20.74
N LEU A 77 -10.21 -6.90 -19.51
CA LEU A 77 -10.92 -6.45 -18.34
C LEU A 77 -11.35 -5.01 -18.61
N SER A 78 -12.65 -4.73 -18.50
CA SER A 78 -13.22 -3.40 -18.68
C SER A 78 -12.50 -2.40 -17.77
N GLU A 79 -12.35 -1.15 -18.22
CA GLU A 79 -11.66 -0.10 -17.45
C GLU A 79 -12.25 0.10 -16.04
N ASP A 80 -13.55 -0.17 -15.89
CA ASP A 80 -14.30 -0.16 -14.63
C ASP A 80 -13.85 -1.26 -13.63
N GLN A 81 -13.33 -2.39 -14.12
CA GLN A 81 -12.80 -3.48 -13.28
C GLN A 81 -11.36 -3.21 -12.82
N LYS A 82 -10.60 -2.38 -13.54
CA LYS A 82 -9.25 -1.94 -13.11
C LYS A 82 -9.30 -0.96 -11.94
N GLU A 83 -10.44 -0.30 -11.73
CA GLU A 83 -10.63 0.68 -10.66
C GLU A 83 -10.80 0.04 -9.27
N LYS A 84 -10.89 -1.31 -9.22
CA LYS A 84 -11.10 -2.09 -7.99
C LYS A 84 -9.83 -2.53 -7.27
N TYR A 85 -8.66 -2.45 -7.92
CA TYR A 85 -7.41 -2.97 -7.36
C TYR A 85 -6.56 -1.81 -6.88
N ALA A 86 -6.73 -1.43 -5.62
CA ALA A 86 -5.76 -0.58 -4.95
C ALA A 86 -4.65 -1.46 -4.38
N GLU A 87 -3.40 -1.17 -4.72
CA GLU A 87 -2.25 -1.79 -4.08
C GLU A 87 -2.09 -1.25 -2.65
N ILE A 88 -1.70 -2.14 -1.75
CA ILE A 88 -1.53 -1.80 -0.33
C ILE A 88 -0.04 -1.88 0.00
N PHE A 89 0.52 -0.74 0.40
CA PHE A 89 1.91 -0.65 0.86
C PHE A 89 1.93 -0.52 2.37
N LEU A 90 2.80 -1.24 3.04
CA LEU A 90 2.86 -1.30 4.50
C LEU A 90 4.31 -1.36 5.00
N ASN A 91 4.62 -0.58 6.03
CA ASN A 91 5.87 -0.71 6.77
C ASN A 91 5.60 -0.62 8.28
N ILE A 92 6.46 -1.29 9.04
CA ILE A 92 6.46 -1.26 10.50
C ILE A 92 7.89 -0.93 10.92
N LEU A 93 8.05 0.15 11.69
CA LEU A 93 9.29 0.45 12.38
C LEU A 93 9.31 -0.25 13.74
N SER A 94 10.50 -0.54 14.23
CA SER A 94 10.71 -1.08 15.57
C SER A 94 11.67 -0.20 16.36
N ARG A 95 11.55 -0.19 17.70
CA ARG A 95 12.49 0.48 18.62
C ARG A 95 13.93 -0.03 18.49
N GLY A 96 14.19 -1.02 17.65
CA GLY A 96 15.48 -1.64 17.44
C GLY A 96 15.34 -3.07 16.94
N MET A 97 16.46 -3.62 16.48
CA MET A 97 16.63 -5.05 16.25
C MET A 97 17.39 -5.62 17.44
N LEU A 98 16.70 -6.41 18.26
CA LEU A 98 17.28 -7.05 19.43
C LEU A 98 18.21 -8.20 18.99
N PRO A 99 19.32 -8.43 19.72
CA PRO A 99 20.19 -9.57 19.50
C PRO A 99 19.42 -10.90 19.48
N ARG A 100 19.92 -11.89 18.73
CA ARG A 100 19.27 -13.20 18.53
C ARG A 100 18.97 -13.97 19.82
N VAL A 101 19.65 -13.64 20.92
CA VAL A 101 19.40 -14.21 22.25
C VAL A 101 18.07 -13.76 22.86
N CYS A 102 17.49 -12.67 22.36
CA CYS A 102 16.19 -12.18 22.78
C CYS A 102 15.08 -12.75 21.87
N SER A 103 14.10 -13.42 22.47
CA SER A 103 12.95 -14.00 21.75
C SER A 103 12.08 -12.95 21.08
N GLN A 104 12.06 -11.73 21.60
CA GLN A 104 11.21 -10.65 21.09
C GLN A 104 11.77 -9.99 19.83
N HIS A 105 12.98 -10.28 19.35
CA HIS A 105 13.63 -9.81 18.10
C HIS A 105 13.37 -8.35 17.63
N PHE A 106 12.14 -7.94 17.36
CA PHE A 106 11.71 -6.57 17.08
C PHE A 106 10.64 -6.10 18.08
N LEU A 107 10.75 -4.84 18.52
CA LEU A 107 9.70 -4.17 19.29
C LEU A 107 8.98 -3.16 18.40
N PRO A 108 7.82 -3.47 17.79
CA PRO A 108 7.14 -2.57 16.87
C PRO A 108 6.78 -1.25 17.56
N CYS A 109 7.06 -0.11 16.94
CA CYS A 109 6.79 1.21 17.53
C CYS A 109 5.95 2.13 16.65
N GLU A 110 5.87 1.84 15.35
CA GLU A 110 5.12 2.65 14.40
C GLU A 110 4.72 1.78 13.21
N ILE A 111 3.50 1.96 12.72
CA ILE A 111 3.02 1.37 11.47
C ILE A 111 2.55 2.46 10.52
N GLY A 112 2.91 2.31 9.26
CA GLY A 112 2.42 3.11 8.15
C GLY A 112 1.82 2.18 7.11
N CYS A 113 0.69 2.57 6.54
CA CYS A 113 0.07 1.84 5.46
C CYS A 113 -0.66 2.82 4.53
N ILE A 114 -0.56 2.60 3.22
CA ILE A 114 -1.30 3.39 2.22
C ILE A 114 -2.03 2.48 1.26
N LYS A 115 -3.17 2.97 0.76
CA LYS A 115 -3.85 2.45 -0.42
C LYS A 115 -3.49 3.32 -1.60
N TYR A 116 -2.98 2.71 -2.66
CA TYR A 116 -2.54 3.42 -3.85
C TYR A 116 -3.23 2.86 -5.09
N SER A 117 -3.37 3.70 -6.12
CA SER A 117 -3.63 3.22 -7.48
C SER A 117 -2.91 4.12 -8.47
N LEU A 118 -2.44 3.54 -9.58
CA LEU A 118 -1.80 4.31 -10.65
C LEU A 118 -2.67 5.45 -11.22
N LYS A 119 -4.00 5.34 -11.12
CA LYS A 119 -4.94 6.35 -11.64
C LYS A 119 -5.20 7.49 -10.67
N LYS A 120 -5.38 7.19 -9.38
CA LYS A 120 -5.80 8.16 -8.35
C LYS A 120 -4.65 8.62 -7.44
N GLY A 121 -3.47 8.00 -7.55
CA GLY A 121 -2.40 8.18 -6.58
C GLY A 121 -2.75 7.53 -5.24
N ILE A 122 -2.33 8.17 -4.15
CA ILE A 122 -2.66 7.76 -2.78
C ILE A 122 -4.16 8.00 -2.54
N ILE A 123 -4.90 6.92 -2.31
CA ILE A 123 -6.35 6.92 -2.07
C ILE A 123 -6.65 7.13 -0.59
N ALA A 124 -5.86 6.49 0.28
CA ALA A 124 -6.07 6.54 1.73
C ALA A 124 -4.77 6.21 2.47
N GLU A 125 -4.68 6.70 3.70
CA GLU A 125 -3.53 6.55 4.59
C GLU A 125 -3.98 5.99 5.94
N PHE A 126 -3.17 5.12 6.52
CA PHE A 126 -3.31 4.60 7.86
C PHE A 126 -1.97 4.71 8.56
N HIS A 127 -1.96 5.28 9.75
CA HIS A 127 -0.76 5.48 10.56
C HIS A 127 -1.11 5.33 12.03
N CYS A 128 -0.21 4.69 12.78
CA CYS A 128 -0.38 4.55 14.22
C CYS A 128 0.98 4.35 14.90
N PHE A 129 1.14 4.92 16.10
CA PHE A 129 2.18 4.52 17.02
C PHE A 129 1.74 3.27 17.79
N ILE A 130 2.67 2.35 18.00
CA ILE A 130 2.41 1.05 18.62
C ILE A 130 3.02 1.06 20.02
N ASP A 131 2.28 0.55 21.00
CA ASP A 131 2.89 0.17 22.27
C ASP A 131 3.46 -1.25 22.16
N PRO A 132 4.79 -1.44 22.06
CA PRO A 132 5.38 -2.77 22.07
C PRO A 132 5.35 -3.45 23.44
N GLY A 133 4.84 -2.76 24.47
CA GLY A 133 4.91 -3.22 25.85
C GLY A 133 6.30 -2.99 26.47
N GLU A 134 6.61 -3.80 27.49
CA GLU A 134 7.85 -3.66 28.25
C GLU A 134 9.08 -4.06 27.43
N VAL A 135 10.12 -3.22 27.48
CA VAL A 135 11.41 -3.55 26.88
C VAL A 135 12.06 -4.69 27.67
N PRO A 136 12.52 -5.77 27.02
CA PRO A 136 13.21 -6.87 27.69
C PRO A 136 14.38 -6.40 28.57
N GLN A 137 14.51 -7.04 29.73
CA GLN A 137 15.55 -6.71 30.70
C GLN A 137 16.94 -6.77 30.05
N GLY A 138 17.75 -5.72 30.28
CA GLY A 138 19.08 -5.60 29.70
C GLY A 138 19.13 -4.99 28.29
N PHE A 139 17.99 -4.78 27.62
CA PHE A 139 17.94 -4.26 26.25
C PHE A 139 17.54 -2.79 26.12
N ARG A 140 17.24 -2.11 27.23
CA ARG A 140 16.84 -0.68 27.22
C ARG A 140 17.83 0.21 26.45
N PHE A 141 19.12 0.05 26.69
CA PHE A 141 20.15 0.82 25.99
C PHE A 141 20.14 0.57 24.47
N HIS A 142 19.96 -0.68 24.05
CA HIS A 142 19.90 -1.05 22.63
C HIS A 142 18.73 -0.39 21.93
N CYS A 143 17.55 -0.42 22.55
CA CYS A 143 16.37 0.24 22.02
C CYS A 143 16.56 1.77 21.96
N GLN A 144 17.25 2.35 22.95
CA GLN A 144 17.39 3.80 23.00
C GLN A 144 18.35 4.27 21.93
N ALA A 145 19.50 3.61 21.80
CA ALA A 145 20.47 3.91 20.76
C ALA A 145 19.87 3.77 19.35
N ALA A 146 19.04 2.75 19.11
CA ALA A 146 18.38 2.57 17.81
C ALA A 146 17.30 3.63 17.55
N ALA A 147 16.48 3.97 18.55
CA ALA A 147 15.51 5.04 18.44
C ALA A 147 16.20 6.39 18.17
N ASP A 148 17.27 6.69 18.91
CA ASP A 148 18.07 7.91 18.76
C ASP A 148 18.77 7.96 17.39
N ALA A 149 19.16 6.83 16.82
CA ALA A 149 19.77 6.80 15.49
C ALA A 149 18.75 6.94 14.35
N THR A 150 17.45 6.72 14.61
CA THR A 150 16.43 6.59 13.57
C THR A 150 15.17 7.43 13.86
N HIS A 151 14.08 6.79 14.27
CA HIS A 151 12.72 7.32 14.33
C HIS A 151 12.45 8.24 15.51
N LYS A 152 13.35 8.36 16.48
CA LYS A 152 13.24 9.16 17.72
C LYS A 152 12.02 8.88 18.61
N VAL A 153 11.11 7.98 18.23
CA VAL A 153 9.99 7.51 19.07
C VAL A 153 10.51 7.11 20.46
N PRO A 154 10.06 7.77 21.54
CA PRO A 154 10.52 7.50 22.90
C PRO A 154 10.22 6.06 23.36
N ILE A 155 11.12 5.51 24.19
CA ILE A 155 10.89 4.20 24.84
C ILE A 155 9.80 4.28 25.92
N SER A 156 9.66 5.44 26.55
CA SER A 156 8.75 5.68 27.67
C SER A 156 8.26 7.13 27.58
N GLY A 157 7.04 7.39 28.07
CA GLY A 157 6.48 8.74 28.08
C GLY A 157 6.06 9.23 26.68
N LEU A 158 5.44 8.37 25.88
CA LEU A 158 4.69 8.84 24.72
C LEU A 158 3.46 9.59 25.24
N ASP A 159 3.42 10.90 25.02
CA ASP A 159 2.27 11.76 25.37
C ASP A 159 1.05 11.53 24.43
N PHE A 160 1.19 10.66 23.45
CA PHE A 160 0.14 10.26 22.50
C PHE A 160 -0.33 8.84 22.80
N PRO A 161 -1.63 8.52 22.60
CA PRO A 161 -2.16 7.20 22.88
C PRO A 161 -1.53 6.17 21.94
N ALA A 162 -0.59 5.39 22.44
CA ALA A 162 -0.09 4.21 21.75
C ALA A 162 -1.20 3.14 21.75
N THR A 163 -1.47 2.56 20.58
CA THR A 163 -2.59 1.63 20.41
C THR A 163 -2.16 0.21 20.77
N ASP A 164 -3.00 -0.49 21.52
CA ASP A 164 -2.85 -1.92 21.78
C ASP A 164 -2.86 -2.73 20.48
N CYS A 165 -2.01 -3.75 20.38
CA CYS A 165 -1.84 -4.55 19.16
C CYS A 165 -3.16 -5.14 18.64
N SER A 166 -4.09 -5.55 19.51
CA SER A 166 -5.37 -6.13 19.09
C SER A 166 -6.30 -5.11 18.44
N VAL A 167 -6.35 -3.89 19.00
CA VAL A 167 -7.12 -2.77 18.46
C VAL A 167 -6.53 -2.32 17.12
N LEU A 168 -5.20 -2.16 17.09
CA LEU A 168 -4.46 -1.78 15.89
C LEU A 168 -4.72 -2.75 14.74
N LEU A 169 -4.74 -4.05 15.00
CA LEU A 169 -5.03 -5.05 13.97
C LEU A 169 -6.48 -4.95 13.49
N CYS A 170 -7.48 -4.82 14.37
CA CYS A 170 -8.87 -4.62 13.93
C CYS A 170 -9.00 -3.34 13.08
N GLU A 171 -8.35 -2.25 13.45
CA GLU A 171 -8.36 -0.99 12.67
C GLU A 171 -7.65 -1.15 11.32
N LEU A 172 -6.49 -1.82 11.29
CA LEU A 172 -5.76 -2.12 10.06
C LEU A 172 -6.61 -2.98 9.11
N TYR A 173 -7.25 -4.05 9.60
CA TYR A 173 -8.13 -4.89 8.77
C TYR A 173 -9.37 -4.12 8.30
N THR A 174 -9.90 -3.21 9.13
CA THR A 174 -11.01 -2.33 8.75
C THR A 174 -10.58 -1.34 7.67
N PHE A 175 -9.38 -0.77 7.78
CA PHE A 175 -8.80 0.11 6.77
C PHE A 175 -8.60 -0.62 5.46
N ILE A 176 -7.98 -1.80 5.50
CA ILE A 176 -7.66 -2.61 4.32
C ILE A 176 -8.94 -3.09 3.63
N GLN A 177 -9.94 -3.56 4.39
CA GLN A 177 -11.17 -4.18 3.89
C GLN A 177 -10.88 -5.45 3.06
N PRO A 178 -10.35 -6.53 3.66
CA PRO A 178 -10.04 -7.75 2.93
C PRO A 178 -11.29 -8.36 2.28
N CYS A 179 -11.16 -8.76 1.01
CA CYS A 179 -12.19 -9.54 0.34
C CYS A 179 -12.24 -10.95 0.95
N TRP A 180 -13.44 -11.45 1.23
CA TRP A 180 -13.61 -12.75 1.85
C TRP A 180 -13.08 -13.88 0.97
N GLY A 181 -12.34 -14.82 1.59
CA GLY A 181 -11.86 -16.04 0.94
C GLY A 181 -10.55 -15.91 0.17
N THR A 182 -9.90 -14.75 0.17
CA THR A 182 -8.58 -14.54 -0.47
C THR A 182 -7.57 -13.98 0.52
N TRP A 183 -6.33 -14.48 0.46
CA TRP A 183 -5.20 -13.83 1.11
C TRP A 183 -5.05 -12.43 0.55
N LEU A 184 -4.89 -11.45 1.43
CA LEU A 184 -4.74 -10.07 1.00
C LEU A 184 -3.27 -9.77 0.79
N LEU A 185 -2.94 -9.39 -0.44
CA LEU A 185 -1.59 -9.04 -0.85
C LEU A 185 -1.23 -7.64 -0.34
N ILE A 186 -0.13 -7.57 0.41
CA ILE A 186 0.48 -6.31 0.86
C ILE A 186 1.93 -6.27 0.40
N TYR A 187 2.42 -5.07 0.15
CA TYR A 187 3.77 -4.84 -0.37
C TYR A 187 4.59 -4.03 0.63
N CYS A 188 5.84 -4.45 0.83
CA CYS A 188 6.84 -3.64 1.50
C CYS A 188 8.16 -3.72 0.73
N LYS A 189 9.04 -2.76 0.97
CA LYS A 189 10.41 -2.84 0.46
C LYS A 189 11.13 -4.07 1.03
N SER A 190 11.95 -4.71 0.22
CA SER A 190 12.65 -5.95 0.59
C SER A 190 13.50 -5.81 1.86
N ASP A 191 14.17 -4.67 2.06
CA ASP A 191 14.97 -4.35 3.25
C ASP A 191 14.18 -4.43 4.56
N TYR A 192 12.88 -4.16 4.50
CA TYR A 192 12.01 -4.13 5.69
C TYR A 192 11.22 -5.42 5.87
N ARG A 193 11.19 -6.29 4.85
CA ARG A 193 10.32 -7.46 4.82
C ARG A 193 10.50 -8.39 6.02
N TYR A 194 11.73 -8.62 6.45
CA TYR A 194 11.99 -9.48 7.60
C TYR A 194 11.36 -8.93 8.89
N ARG A 195 11.57 -7.63 9.17
CA ARG A 195 11.00 -6.94 10.32
C ARG A 195 9.48 -6.89 10.25
N VAL A 196 8.93 -6.45 9.12
CA VAL A 196 7.47 -6.32 8.92
C VAL A 196 6.77 -7.67 9.10
N ASN A 197 7.28 -8.72 8.44
CA ASN A 197 6.72 -10.06 8.56
C ASN A 197 6.79 -10.59 10.00
N TRP A 198 7.89 -10.32 10.70
CA TRP A 198 8.03 -10.71 12.11
C TRP A 198 7.00 -9.99 12.98
N CYS A 199 6.90 -8.66 12.87
CA CYS A 199 5.97 -7.85 13.65
C CYS A 199 4.51 -8.26 13.40
N LEU A 200 4.12 -8.48 12.14
CA LEU A 200 2.75 -8.91 11.82
C LEU A 200 2.42 -10.27 12.44
N LYS A 201 3.34 -11.23 12.40
CA LYS A 201 3.17 -12.54 13.05
C LYS A 201 3.18 -12.47 14.58
N HIS A 202 3.90 -11.50 15.14
CA HIS A 202 3.96 -11.32 16.58
C HIS A 202 2.69 -10.67 17.13
N MET A 203 2.13 -9.71 16.39
CA MET A 203 0.90 -9.01 16.78
C MET A 203 -0.35 -9.87 16.56
N ALA A 204 -0.38 -10.73 15.53
CA ALA A 204 -1.54 -11.53 15.17
C ALA A 204 -1.25 -13.04 15.28
N GLU A 205 -2.04 -13.76 16.08
CA GLU A 205 -1.97 -15.24 16.15
C GLU A 205 -2.24 -15.90 14.79
N VAL A 206 -3.16 -15.32 14.02
CA VAL A 206 -3.46 -15.72 12.63
C VAL A 206 -3.39 -14.46 11.75
N ASN A 207 -2.42 -14.44 10.84
CA ASN A 207 -2.28 -13.36 9.88
C ASN A 207 -2.82 -13.80 8.52
N HIS A 208 -3.76 -13.04 7.94
CA HIS A 208 -4.34 -13.27 6.61
C HIS A 208 -3.71 -12.40 5.52
N LEU A 209 -2.62 -11.70 5.86
CA LEU A 209 -1.87 -10.82 4.97
C LEU A 209 -0.71 -11.60 4.34
N GLU A 210 -0.61 -11.56 3.02
CA GLU A 210 0.53 -12.09 2.28
C GLU A 210 1.48 -10.94 1.93
N LEU A 211 2.69 -10.96 2.51
CA LEU A 211 3.70 -9.91 2.33
C LEU A 211 4.64 -10.20 1.15
N ARG A 212 4.59 -9.33 0.14
CA ARG A 212 5.46 -9.33 -1.04
C ARG A 212 6.40 -8.14 -1.08
N ASN A 213 7.41 -8.26 -1.93
CA ASN A 213 8.37 -7.20 -2.19
C ASN A 213 7.79 -6.21 -3.20
N VAL A 214 7.94 -4.92 -2.93
CA VAL A 214 7.60 -3.83 -3.87
C VAL A 214 8.42 -3.95 -5.15
N GLU A 215 9.67 -4.36 -5.04
CA GLU A 215 10.60 -4.52 -6.15
C GLU A 215 10.06 -5.51 -7.19
N GLU A 216 9.43 -6.60 -6.73
CA GLU A 216 8.79 -7.60 -7.59
C GLU A 216 7.56 -7.01 -8.29
N LEU A 217 6.72 -6.26 -7.56
CA LEU A 217 5.56 -5.57 -8.14
C LEU A 217 5.98 -4.62 -9.27
N ILE A 218 7.04 -3.83 -9.07
CA ILE A 218 7.52 -2.88 -10.08
C ILE A 218 7.99 -3.64 -11.33
N VAL A 219 8.78 -4.70 -11.18
CA VAL A 219 9.21 -5.54 -12.31
C VAL A 219 8.00 -6.11 -13.06
N GLU A 220 7.00 -6.63 -12.34
CA GLU A 220 5.77 -7.16 -12.93
C GLU A 220 4.98 -6.08 -13.68
N LEU A 221 4.85 -4.87 -13.11
CA LEU A 221 4.17 -3.75 -13.75
C LEU A 221 4.88 -3.30 -15.03
N TYR A 222 6.20 -3.16 -15.02
CA TYR A 222 6.97 -2.80 -16.21
C TYR A 222 6.83 -3.86 -17.32
N SER A 223 6.98 -5.14 -16.95
CA SER A 223 6.85 -6.25 -17.90
C SER A 223 5.46 -6.29 -18.55
N GLN A 224 4.40 -6.12 -17.74
CA GLN A 224 3.02 -6.23 -18.23
C GLN A 224 2.50 -4.97 -18.93
N LYS A 225 2.91 -3.78 -18.50
CA LYS A 225 2.37 -2.50 -19.01
C LYS A 225 3.24 -1.85 -20.07
N LEU A 226 4.56 -1.96 -19.91
CA LEU A 226 5.54 -1.28 -20.76
C LEU A 226 6.29 -2.25 -21.69
N GLN A 227 6.16 -3.56 -21.47
CA GLN A 227 6.92 -4.60 -22.20
C GLN A 227 8.44 -4.42 -22.02
N GLU A 228 8.83 -3.91 -20.86
CA GLU A 228 10.21 -3.68 -20.47
C GLU A 228 10.59 -4.61 -19.30
N GLU A 229 11.84 -5.02 -19.24
CA GLU A 229 12.37 -5.82 -18.15
C GLU A 229 13.42 -5.00 -17.37
N PRO A 230 12.99 -4.23 -16.35
CA PRO A 230 13.92 -3.43 -15.57
C PRO A 230 14.83 -4.34 -14.74
N SER A 231 16.11 -3.99 -14.66
CA SER A 231 17.02 -4.71 -13.77
C SER A 231 16.61 -4.48 -12.31
N LYS A 232 16.68 -5.53 -11.48
CA LYS A 232 16.37 -5.44 -10.05
C LYS A 232 17.23 -4.38 -9.34
N THR A 233 18.51 -4.28 -9.70
CA THR A 233 19.42 -3.27 -9.15
C THR A 233 18.91 -1.86 -9.41
N TRP A 234 18.45 -1.56 -10.62
CA TRP A 234 17.89 -0.26 -10.96
C TRP A 234 16.62 0.04 -10.17
N VAL A 235 15.73 -0.95 -10.01
CA VAL A 235 14.50 -0.81 -9.21
C VAL A 235 14.84 -0.49 -7.76
N CYS A 236 15.76 -1.25 -7.13
CA CYS A 236 16.23 -0.98 -5.77
C CYS A 236 16.81 0.43 -5.65
N SER A 237 17.74 0.81 -6.52
CA SER A 237 18.38 2.14 -6.52
C SER A 237 17.38 3.28 -6.72
N THR A 238 16.32 3.06 -7.49
CA THR A 238 15.26 4.05 -7.70
C THR A 238 14.40 4.22 -6.45
N LEU A 239 14.04 3.12 -5.77
CA LEU A 239 13.32 3.14 -4.50
C LEU A 239 14.17 3.67 -3.33
N ASP A 240 15.49 3.60 -3.44
CA ASP A 240 16.44 4.18 -2.48
C ASP A 240 16.66 5.68 -2.64
N ALA A 241 16.19 6.27 -3.75
CA ALA A 241 16.44 7.67 -4.04
C ALA A 241 15.68 8.58 -3.07
N SER A 242 16.40 9.48 -2.39
CA SER A 242 15.91 10.43 -1.40
C SER A 242 15.14 11.63 -2.00
N MET A 243 14.44 11.42 -3.12
CA MET A 243 13.80 12.51 -3.88
C MET A 243 12.75 13.27 -3.06
N TRP A 244 12.14 12.60 -2.07
CA TRP A 244 11.00 13.11 -1.32
C TRP A 244 11.26 13.29 0.18
N ASP A 245 12.47 13.03 0.67
CA ASP A 245 12.80 13.02 2.11
C ASP A 245 12.54 14.37 2.81
N TYR A 246 12.64 15.47 2.06
CA TYR A 246 12.45 16.84 2.57
C TYR A 246 11.15 17.47 2.08
N SER A 247 10.27 16.69 1.46
CA SER A 247 8.97 17.19 1.02
C SER A 247 7.99 17.20 2.18
N ALA A 248 7.31 18.33 2.36
CA ALA A 248 6.27 18.46 3.37
C ALA A 248 5.12 17.46 3.12
N ASN A 249 4.45 17.04 4.20
CA ASN A 249 3.29 16.14 4.16
C ASN A 249 3.61 14.72 3.66
N THR A 250 4.88 14.32 3.75
CA THR A 250 5.30 12.94 3.48
C THR A 250 5.32 12.10 4.76
N ARG A 251 5.56 12.72 5.92
CA ARG A 251 5.64 12.03 7.21
C ARG A 251 4.33 12.12 7.99
N CYS A 252 4.25 11.40 9.10
CA CYS A 252 3.19 11.62 10.07
C CYS A 252 3.37 12.99 10.74
N GLN A 253 2.28 13.54 11.28
CA GLN A 253 2.28 14.87 11.90
C GLN A 253 3.39 15.03 12.95
N TRP A 254 3.56 14.04 13.83
CA TRP A 254 4.58 14.11 14.88
C TRP A 254 6.00 14.17 14.31
N HIS A 255 6.31 13.35 13.30
CA HIS A 255 7.62 13.34 12.65
C HIS A 255 7.89 14.58 11.80
N GLU A 256 6.85 15.24 11.27
CA GLU A 256 6.98 16.57 10.66
C GLU A 256 7.34 17.62 11.73
N GLU A 257 6.69 17.61 12.89
CA GLU A 257 6.90 18.60 13.96
C GLU A 257 8.30 18.53 14.58
N ILE A 258 8.85 17.32 14.77
CA ILE A 258 10.19 17.13 15.34
C ILE A 258 11.32 17.06 14.29
N ASP A 259 10.96 17.25 13.03
CA ASP A 259 11.84 17.18 11.86
C ASP A 259 12.71 15.91 11.77
N VAL A 260 12.06 14.75 11.80
CA VAL A 260 12.73 13.44 11.68
C VAL A 260 12.24 12.72 10.44
N ILE A 261 13.17 12.26 9.59
CA ILE A 261 12.87 11.60 8.32
C ILE A 261 12.39 10.15 8.46
N PHE A 262 12.74 9.48 9.56
CA PHE A 262 12.43 8.07 9.79
C PHE A 262 11.00 7.89 10.32
N CYS A 263 10.05 7.79 9.40
CA CYS A 263 8.63 7.61 9.67
C CYS A 263 8.08 6.42 8.86
N ALA A 264 7.32 5.54 9.50
CA ALA A 264 6.71 4.38 8.83
C ALA A 264 5.80 4.81 7.68
N LEU A 265 4.99 5.86 7.86
CA LEU A 265 4.10 6.39 6.81
C LEU A 265 4.90 6.96 5.63
N ALA A 266 5.98 7.71 5.91
CA ALA A 266 6.83 8.29 4.86
C ALA A 266 7.42 7.21 3.98
N THR A 267 7.96 6.14 4.57
CA THR A 267 8.51 5.03 3.78
C THR A 267 7.48 4.36 2.87
N CYS A 268 6.20 4.36 3.26
CA CYS A 268 5.14 3.87 2.39
C CYS A 268 4.85 4.83 1.23
N LYS A 269 4.79 6.14 1.51
CA LYS A 269 4.56 7.17 0.49
C LYS A 269 5.71 7.29 -0.51
N GLN A 270 6.94 7.07 -0.08
CA GLN A 270 8.14 7.13 -0.94
C GLN A 270 8.17 6.05 -2.03
N ILE A 271 7.40 4.96 -1.87
CA ILE A 271 7.31 3.91 -2.89
C ILE A 271 6.56 4.38 -4.14
N VAL A 272 5.66 5.36 -4.02
CA VAL A 272 4.62 5.66 -5.02
C VAL A 272 4.68 7.05 -5.64
#